data_AF-A0A7X4E0K3-F1
#
_entry.id   AF-A0A7X4E0K3-F1
#
_cell.length_a   1.000
_cell.length_b   1.000
_cell.length_c   1.000
_cell.angle_alpha   90.00
_cell.angle_beta   90.00
_cell.angle_gamma   90.00
#
_symmetry.space_group_name_H-M   'P 1'
#
loop_
_entity.id
_entity.type
_entity.pdbx_description
1 polymer ?
#
loop_
_entity_poly.entity_id
_entity_poly.type
_entity_poly.pdbx_seq_one_letter_code
_entity_poly.pdbx_strand_id
1 'polypeptide(L)'
;MIWDPCLARAVAAELGERLTGSRARALWLRREAMEVLVWFRDATLGVDLSPGRGQVVLGAPAEPDSEAEPLPAVLAGVEAVPDERVIVMRFRRVRGRKPHPVLILELATNRWNAILADGPQQRVRKRLRAFRTRPLPVGQPWKAPGDEGSGRKRELVDPGRWRELVGAADPEARSALLRAVAYLSGLNIGHVLNRGSPEESFRRWRTMAEGTEVRPHLLHPPSGPQPYPWPLEGVEGEPLASLLEGMRVLREADPADPEAERGQVARRLAAEARRLLRKIANLRRQLEKAGQAQQLREEAALVLSSLHLIERGAGQVTLADFDGVERTLVLDPLLRPQEHANAMFRRAARLERAATELPGRIRAAEATLSEITTLQA
;
A
#
# COMPACT_ATOMS: atom_id res chain seq x y z
N MET A 1 -5.63 18.43 -3.30
CA MET A 1 -5.79 18.99 -1.93
C MET A 1 -4.48 19.08 -1.17
N ILE A 2 -4.40 20.05 -0.27
CA ILE A 2 -3.31 20.26 0.69
C ILE A 2 -3.78 19.74 2.06
N TRP A 3 -3.08 18.76 2.60
CA TRP A 3 -3.29 18.29 3.96
C TRP A 3 -2.28 18.93 4.91
N ASP A 4 -2.76 19.38 6.05
CA ASP A 4 -1.98 19.74 7.23
C ASP A 4 -2.55 19.03 8.49
N PRO A 5 -1.88 19.11 9.65
CA PRO A 5 -2.35 18.42 10.86
C PRO A 5 -3.72 18.90 11.35
N CYS A 6 -4.09 20.15 11.09
CA CYS A 6 -5.40 20.69 11.46
C CYS A 6 -6.51 20.01 10.66
N LEU A 7 -6.34 19.91 9.34
CA LEU A 7 -7.28 19.19 8.46
C LEU A 7 -7.34 17.69 8.80
N ALA A 8 -6.19 17.06 9.05
CA ALA A 8 -6.12 15.65 9.46
C ALA A 8 -6.96 15.38 10.70
N ARG A 9 -6.81 16.21 11.74
CA ARG A 9 -7.58 16.09 12.99
C ARG A 9 -9.08 16.31 12.78
N ALA A 10 -9.47 17.36 12.06
CA ALA A 10 -10.88 17.67 11.84
C ALA A 10 -11.59 16.59 11.01
N VAL A 11 -10.95 16.06 9.96
CA VAL A 11 -11.50 14.95 9.17
C VAL A 11 -11.53 13.65 9.97
N ALA A 12 -10.52 13.37 10.81
CA ALA A 12 -10.55 12.23 11.70
C ALA A 12 -11.73 12.29 12.69
N ALA A 13 -11.99 13.47 13.26
CA ALA A 13 -13.14 13.70 14.13
C ALA A 13 -14.47 13.47 13.39
N GLU A 14 -14.65 14.06 12.21
CA GLU A 14 -15.87 13.91 11.43
C GLU A 14 -16.10 12.44 10.99
N LEU A 15 -15.05 11.74 10.56
CA LEU A 15 -15.13 10.30 10.29
C LEU A 15 -15.49 9.50 11.55
N GLY A 16 -14.91 9.88 12.69
CA GLY A 16 -15.20 9.28 13.98
C GLY A 16 -16.68 9.40 14.36
N GLU A 17 -17.25 10.60 14.21
CA GLU A 17 -18.67 10.88 14.45
C GLU A 17 -19.59 10.07 13.53
N ARG A 18 -19.23 9.94 12.25
CA ARG A 18 -20.08 9.27 11.25
C ARG A 18 -19.95 7.74 11.21
N LEU A 19 -18.80 7.19 11.58
CA LEU A 19 -18.48 5.77 11.33
C LEU A 19 -18.16 4.95 12.58
N THR A 20 -17.87 5.56 13.73
CA THR A 20 -17.54 4.77 14.93
C THR A 20 -18.75 3.92 15.34
N GLY A 21 -18.52 2.64 15.62
CA GLY A 21 -19.58 1.65 15.87
C GLY A 21 -20.11 0.96 14.60
N SER A 22 -19.85 1.52 13.41
CA SER A 22 -20.28 0.94 12.15
C SER A 22 -19.50 -0.33 11.81
N ARG A 23 -20.21 -1.32 11.23
CA ARG A 23 -19.62 -2.59 10.83
C ARG A 23 -19.01 -2.48 9.44
N ALA A 24 -17.70 -2.69 9.34
CA ALA A 24 -17.01 -2.95 8.09
C ALA A 24 -17.30 -4.38 7.59
N ARG A 25 -17.37 -4.52 6.28
CA ARG A 25 -17.55 -5.78 5.55
C ARG A 25 -16.27 -6.17 4.82
N ALA A 26 -15.66 -5.20 4.15
CA ALA A 26 -14.47 -5.41 3.33
C ALA A 26 -13.60 -4.15 3.26
N LEU A 27 -12.35 -4.33 2.82
CA LEU A 27 -11.39 -3.26 2.56
C LEU A 27 -10.55 -3.60 1.32
N TRP A 28 -10.28 -2.61 0.49
CA TRP A 28 -9.41 -2.76 -0.67
C TRP A 28 -8.38 -1.63 -0.75
N LEU A 29 -7.11 -2.02 -0.81
CA LEU A 29 -6.01 -1.14 -1.19
C LEU A 29 -5.77 -1.31 -2.69
N ARG A 30 -6.39 -0.47 -3.53
CA ARG A 30 -6.32 -0.52 -5.00
C ARG A 30 -5.04 0.16 -5.46
N ARG A 31 -3.94 -0.61 -5.55
CA ARG A 31 -2.60 -0.06 -5.79
C ARG A 31 -2.49 0.71 -7.10
N GLU A 32 -3.12 0.19 -8.14
CA GLU A 32 -3.06 0.74 -9.48
C GLU A 32 -3.84 2.06 -9.57
N ALA A 33 -4.94 2.14 -8.82
CA ALA A 33 -5.76 3.35 -8.72
C ALA A 33 -5.31 4.33 -7.64
N MET A 34 -4.32 3.96 -6.83
CA MET A 34 -3.92 4.70 -5.64
C MET A 34 -5.12 5.03 -4.75
N GLU A 35 -6.04 4.08 -4.57
CA GLU A 35 -7.28 4.31 -3.84
C GLU A 35 -7.41 3.33 -2.67
N VAL A 36 -8.03 3.80 -1.58
CA VAL A 36 -8.51 2.95 -0.49
C VAL A 36 -10.02 2.95 -0.48
N LEU A 37 -10.61 1.76 -0.44
CA LEU A 37 -12.04 1.58 -0.24
C LEU A 37 -12.29 0.77 1.04
N VAL A 38 -13.25 1.22 1.85
CA VAL A 38 -13.76 0.47 3.01
C VAL A 38 -15.28 0.45 2.92
N TRP A 39 -15.85 -0.74 2.76
CA TRP A 39 -17.29 -0.92 2.72
C TRP A 39 -17.80 -1.18 4.13
N PHE A 40 -18.55 -0.23 4.67
CA PHE A 40 -19.34 -0.42 5.85
C PHE A 40 -20.71 -1.00 5.47
N ARG A 41 -21.52 -1.35 6.47
CA ARG A 41 -22.91 -1.77 6.25
C ARG A 41 -23.74 -0.62 5.67
N ASP A 42 -23.54 0.59 6.20
CA ASP A 42 -24.43 1.73 5.97
C ASP A 42 -23.73 2.88 5.20
N ALA A 43 -22.48 2.68 4.76
CA ALA A 43 -21.72 3.66 3.97
C ALA A 43 -20.53 3.02 3.25
N THR A 44 -19.95 3.74 2.29
CA THR A 44 -18.68 3.37 1.64
C THR A 44 -17.68 4.50 1.79
N LEU A 45 -16.56 4.24 2.46
CA LEU A 45 -15.45 5.19 2.57
C LEU A 45 -14.50 4.99 1.39
N GLY A 46 -14.24 6.06 0.64
CA GLY A 46 -13.22 6.13 -0.40
C GLY A 46 -12.16 7.18 -0.07
N VAL A 47 -10.90 6.83 -0.31
CA VAL A 47 -9.77 7.77 -0.17
C VAL A 47 -8.95 7.73 -1.45
N ASP A 48 -8.99 8.82 -2.21
CA ASP A 48 -8.18 8.98 -3.41
C ASP A 48 -6.79 9.48 -3.02
N LEU A 49 -5.78 8.62 -3.18
CA LEU A 49 -4.38 8.91 -2.90
C LEU A 49 -3.56 9.12 -4.19
N SER A 50 -4.21 9.43 -5.31
CA SER A 50 -3.55 9.83 -6.57
C SER A 50 -2.87 11.19 -6.42
N PRO A 51 -1.67 11.43 -6.97
CA PRO A 51 -0.95 12.70 -6.79
C PRO A 51 -1.82 13.94 -7.05
N GLY A 52 -1.90 14.85 -6.08
CA GLY A 52 -2.64 16.12 -6.21
C GLY A 52 -4.13 16.06 -5.81
N ARG A 53 -4.73 14.87 -5.69
CA ARG A 53 -6.15 14.66 -5.36
C ARG A 53 -6.43 14.69 -3.85
N GLY A 54 -6.40 13.55 -3.16
CA GLY A 54 -6.28 13.49 -1.70
C GLY A 54 -7.60 13.57 -0.97
N GLN A 55 -8.71 13.49 -1.71
CA GLN A 55 -10.05 13.60 -1.18
C GLN A 55 -10.40 12.34 -0.39
N VAL A 56 -11.01 12.55 0.77
CA VAL A 56 -11.66 11.51 1.57
C VAL A 56 -13.16 11.71 1.40
N VAL A 57 -13.84 10.69 0.90
CA VAL A 57 -15.26 10.77 0.56
C VAL A 57 -16.02 9.64 1.23
N LEU A 58 -17.13 10.01 1.88
CA LEU A 58 -18.08 9.07 2.43
C LEU A 58 -19.30 9.01 1.51
N GLY A 59 -19.44 7.92 0.78
CA GLY A 59 -20.56 7.68 -0.13
C GLY A 59 -21.62 6.76 0.45
N ALA A 60 -22.68 6.56 -0.31
CA ALA A 60 -23.74 5.60 -0.01
C ALA A 60 -23.19 4.16 0.17
N PRO A 61 -23.89 3.30 0.94
CA PRO A 61 -23.51 1.90 1.05
C PRO A 61 -23.54 1.23 -0.33
N ALA A 62 -22.46 0.52 -0.65
CA ALA A 62 -22.29 -0.23 -1.88
C ALA A 62 -21.85 -1.67 -1.56
N GLU A 63 -22.06 -2.59 -2.50
CA GLU A 63 -21.54 -3.95 -2.36
C GLU A 63 -20.02 -3.99 -2.55
N PRO A 64 -19.29 -4.75 -1.71
CA PRO A 64 -17.87 -4.97 -1.91
C PRO A 64 -17.58 -5.67 -3.23
N ASP A 65 -16.47 -5.29 -3.86
CA ASP A 65 -15.93 -6.07 -4.97
C ASP A 65 -15.49 -7.46 -4.50
N SER A 66 -15.59 -8.46 -5.38
CA SER A 66 -15.12 -9.82 -5.16
C SER A 66 -13.63 -9.92 -4.82
N GLU A 67 -12.81 -8.96 -5.30
CA GLU A 67 -11.38 -8.90 -5.00
C GLU A 67 -11.05 -8.20 -3.67
N ALA A 68 -12.05 -7.55 -3.05
CA ALA A 68 -11.86 -6.84 -1.79
C ALA A 68 -11.55 -7.82 -0.64
N GLU A 69 -10.67 -7.41 0.26
CA GLU A 69 -10.31 -8.25 1.39
C GLU A 69 -11.43 -8.23 2.45
N PRO A 70 -11.88 -9.39 2.96
CA PRO A 70 -12.84 -9.44 4.05
C PRO A 70 -12.33 -8.71 5.30
N LEU A 71 -13.15 -7.79 5.80
CA LEU A 71 -12.90 -7.05 7.04
C LEU A 71 -14.12 -7.11 7.96
N PRO A 72 -14.49 -8.29 8.51
CA PRO A 72 -15.63 -8.43 9.42
C PRO A 72 -15.29 -7.85 10.80
N ALA A 73 -15.34 -6.52 10.91
CA ALA A 73 -14.93 -5.77 12.08
C ALA A 73 -15.82 -4.55 12.31
N VAL A 74 -15.88 -4.08 13.54
CA VAL A 74 -16.53 -2.82 13.92
C VAL A 74 -15.45 -1.74 14.02
N LEU A 75 -15.69 -0.56 13.45
CA LEU A 75 -14.78 0.57 13.67
C LEU A 75 -14.91 1.03 15.13
N ALA A 76 -13.84 0.89 15.90
CA ALA A 76 -13.80 1.22 17.31
C ALA A 76 -13.43 2.69 17.57
N GLY A 77 -12.76 3.34 16.61
CA GLY A 77 -12.44 4.76 16.69
C GLY A 77 -11.60 5.23 15.52
N VAL A 78 -11.59 6.55 15.35
CA VAL A 78 -10.78 7.27 14.36
C VAL A 78 -10.04 8.39 15.08
N GLU A 79 -8.74 8.49 14.87
CA GLU A 79 -7.90 9.52 15.48
C GLU A 79 -6.89 10.05 14.47
N ALA A 80 -6.48 11.31 14.62
CA ALA A 80 -5.31 11.83 13.93
C ALA A 80 -4.09 11.74 14.83
N VAL A 81 -2.92 11.47 14.25
CA VAL A 81 -1.67 11.53 15.01
C VAL A 81 -1.31 13.01 15.25
N PRO A 82 -0.99 13.42 16.49
CA PRO A 82 -0.69 14.81 16.81
C PRO A 82 0.42 15.42 15.94
N ASP A 83 0.16 16.61 15.39
CA ASP A 83 1.03 17.34 14.46
C ASP A 83 1.45 16.57 13.19
N GLU A 84 0.72 15.50 12.86
CA GLU A 84 0.97 14.70 11.68
C GLU A 84 -0.19 14.79 10.70
N ARG A 85 0.13 14.58 9.42
CA ARG A 85 -0.87 14.41 8.36
C ARG A 85 -1.23 12.93 8.29
N VAL A 86 -1.67 12.35 9.41
CA VAL A 86 -1.93 10.91 9.52
C VAL A 86 -3.26 10.70 10.23
N ILE A 87 -4.13 9.89 9.61
CA ILE A 87 -5.39 9.42 10.20
C ILE A 87 -5.26 7.93 10.48
N VAL A 88 -5.68 7.50 11.67
CA VAL A 88 -5.63 6.12 12.15
C VAL A 88 -7.04 5.66 12.47
N MET A 89 -7.50 4.61 11.79
CA MET A 89 -8.79 3.96 11.99
C MET A 89 -8.59 2.60 12.64
N ARG A 90 -9.16 2.40 13.84
CA ARG A 90 -8.95 1.18 14.64
C ARG A 90 -10.18 0.30 14.56
N PHE A 91 -10.01 -0.97 14.18
CA PHE A 91 -11.11 -1.90 14.01
C PHE A 91 -11.08 -3.03 15.04
N ARG A 92 -12.24 -3.39 15.60
CA ARG A 92 -12.43 -4.54 16.47
C ARG A 92 -13.11 -5.67 15.70
N ARG A 93 -12.41 -6.78 15.48
CA ARG A 93 -12.97 -7.97 14.79
C ARG A 93 -14.25 -8.44 15.48
N VAL A 94 -15.26 -8.82 14.69
CA VAL A 94 -16.53 -9.34 15.22
C VAL A 94 -16.38 -10.77 15.71
N ARG A 95 -15.60 -11.59 15.01
CA ARG A 95 -15.30 -12.99 15.34
C ARG A 95 -13.79 -13.26 15.17
N GLY A 96 -13.27 -14.23 15.91
CA GLY A 96 -11.86 -14.62 15.87
C GLY A 96 -10.99 -13.96 16.95
N ARG A 97 -9.82 -14.56 17.24
CA ARG A 97 -8.84 -14.03 18.18
C ARG A 97 -8.07 -12.85 17.56
N LYS A 98 -7.45 -12.03 18.42
CA LYS A 98 -6.48 -10.96 18.07
C LYS A 98 -5.47 -11.45 17.01
N PRO A 99 -4.92 -10.56 16.17
CA PRO A 99 -4.90 -9.09 16.32
C PRO A 99 -6.06 -8.33 15.63
N HIS A 100 -6.32 -7.14 16.17
CA HIS A 100 -7.31 -6.17 15.68
C HIS A 100 -6.72 -5.32 14.54
N PRO A 101 -7.40 -5.18 13.39
CA PRO A 101 -6.90 -4.40 12.26
C PRO A 101 -6.84 -2.90 12.56
N VAL A 102 -5.88 -2.23 11.93
CA VAL A 102 -5.71 -0.78 11.95
C VAL A 102 -5.46 -0.32 10.52
N LEU A 103 -6.25 0.62 10.01
CA LEU A 103 -5.98 1.30 8.75
C LEU A 103 -5.34 2.65 9.05
N ILE A 104 -4.18 2.91 8.47
CA ILE A 104 -3.41 4.14 8.67
C ILE A 104 -3.30 4.83 7.32
N LEU A 105 -3.72 6.09 7.25
CA LEU A 105 -3.67 6.94 6.07
C LEU A 105 -2.59 8.00 6.30
N GLU A 106 -1.48 7.93 5.55
CA GLU A 106 -0.46 8.98 5.52
C GLU A 106 -0.82 9.96 4.40
N LEU A 107 -1.16 11.20 4.74
CA LEU A 107 -1.72 12.22 3.85
C LEU A 107 -0.70 13.35 3.56
N ALA A 108 0.59 13.03 3.55
CA ALA A 108 1.63 13.99 3.20
C ALA A 108 1.70 14.22 1.68
N THR A 109 1.29 15.40 1.18
CA THR A 109 1.18 15.89 -0.23
C THR A 109 1.74 15.02 -1.37
N ASN A 110 3.00 14.56 -1.31
CA ASN A 110 3.68 13.79 -2.36
C ASN A 110 4.17 12.39 -1.91
N ARG A 111 3.74 11.95 -0.73
CA ARG A 111 4.09 10.69 -0.05
C ARG A 111 2.84 10.04 0.53
N TRP A 112 1.70 10.19 -0.14
CA TRP A 112 0.44 9.63 0.31
C TRP A 112 0.53 8.13 0.44
N ASN A 113 -0.07 7.54 1.47
CA ASN A 113 0.06 6.10 1.67
C ASN A 113 -1.12 5.59 2.46
N ALA A 114 -1.38 4.29 2.28
CA ALA A 114 -2.32 3.58 3.12
C ALA A 114 -1.67 2.29 3.59
N ILE A 115 -1.77 2.05 4.88
CA ILE A 115 -1.17 0.91 5.55
C ILE A 115 -2.28 0.17 6.28
N LEU A 116 -2.44 -1.11 5.96
CA LEU A 116 -3.20 -2.03 6.79
C LEU A 116 -2.23 -2.70 7.75
N ALA A 117 -2.46 -2.53 9.04
CA ALA A 117 -1.66 -3.06 10.12
C ALA A 117 -2.52 -3.84 11.11
N ASP A 118 -1.87 -4.54 12.03
CA ASP A 118 -2.55 -5.38 13.00
C ASP A 118 -1.98 -5.20 14.42
N GLY A 119 -2.88 -5.21 15.39
CA GLY A 119 -2.57 -5.30 16.82
C GLY A 119 -2.11 -3.97 17.43
N PRO A 120 -1.82 -3.97 18.75
CA PRO A 120 -1.45 -2.75 19.46
C PRO A 120 -0.12 -2.15 18.98
N GLN A 121 0.83 -2.98 18.53
CA GLN A 121 2.09 -2.52 17.93
C GLN A 121 1.95 -2.09 16.47
N GLN A 122 0.74 -2.12 15.89
CA GLN A 122 0.46 -1.70 14.53
C GLN A 122 1.44 -2.34 13.52
N ARG A 123 1.58 -3.67 13.59
CA ARG A 123 2.50 -4.39 12.69
C ARG A 123 1.97 -4.34 11.26
N VAL A 124 2.76 -3.82 10.33
CA VAL A 124 2.39 -3.62 8.94
C VAL A 124 2.07 -4.96 8.28
N ARG A 125 0.87 -5.10 7.73
CA ARG A 125 0.43 -6.29 6.99
C ARG A 125 0.41 -6.05 5.49
N LYS A 126 -0.22 -4.96 5.05
CA LYS A 126 -0.27 -4.52 3.65
C LYS A 126 -0.05 -3.03 3.55
N ARG A 127 0.35 -2.60 2.37
CA ARG A 127 0.48 -1.19 2.01
C ARG A 127 0.11 -0.99 0.55
N LEU A 128 -0.43 0.19 0.24
CA LEU A 128 -0.76 0.61 -1.11
C LEU A 128 0.52 0.86 -1.94
N ARG A 129 1.58 1.38 -1.31
CA ARG A 129 2.82 1.90 -1.95
C ARG A 129 2.51 3.03 -2.95
N ALA A 130 2.63 4.29 -2.50
CA ALA A 130 2.72 5.41 -3.41
C ALA A 130 4.17 5.85 -3.67
N PHE A 131 4.30 6.82 -4.58
CA PHE A 131 5.54 7.49 -4.94
C PHE A 131 6.23 8.11 -3.71
N ARG A 132 7.57 8.01 -3.65
CA ARG A 132 8.44 8.63 -2.61
C ARG A 132 8.08 8.31 -1.15
N THR A 133 7.37 7.21 -0.91
CA THR A 133 7.07 6.74 0.46
C THR A 133 8.30 6.09 1.11
N ARG A 134 8.43 6.25 2.42
CA ARG A 134 9.48 5.60 3.23
C ARG A 134 9.32 4.07 3.22
N PRO A 135 10.41 3.30 3.45
CA PRO A 135 10.30 1.85 3.58
C PRO A 135 9.49 1.47 4.82
N LEU A 136 8.38 0.76 4.61
CA LEU A 136 7.55 0.16 5.66
C LEU A 136 7.46 -1.36 5.43
N PRO A 137 8.43 -2.15 5.94
CA PRO A 137 8.48 -3.59 5.73
C PRO A 137 7.27 -4.29 6.35
N VAL A 138 6.77 -5.33 5.68
CA VAL A 138 5.70 -6.18 6.26
C VAL A 138 6.25 -6.89 7.50
N GLY A 139 5.43 -6.99 8.54
CA GLY A 139 5.76 -7.62 9.82
C GLY A 139 6.37 -6.66 10.85
N GLN A 140 6.87 -5.49 10.42
CA GLN A 140 7.47 -4.50 11.32
C GLN A 140 6.41 -3.59 11.94
N PRO A 141 6.60 -3.09 13.18
CA PRO A 141 5.76 -2.05 13.75
C PRO A 141 5.78 -0.79 12.87
N TRP A 142 4.60 -0.22 12.61
CA TRP A 142 4.52 1.11 12.02
C TRP A 142 4.93 2.17 13.04
N LYS A 143 5.64 3.20 12.57
CA LYS A 143 6.03 4.39 13.35
C LYS A 143 5.49 5.62 12.65
N ALA A 144 5.12 6.68 13.35
CA ALA A 144 4.67 7.91 12.69
C ALA A 144 5.84 8.58 11.93
N PRO A 145 5.59 9.40 10.89
CA PRO A 145 6.63 10.10 10.14
C PRO A 145 7.61 10.90 11.02
N GLY A 146 7.11 11.58 12.06
CA GLY A 146 7.92 12.36 12.98
C GLY A 146 8.78 11.56 13.94
N ASP A 147 8.41 10.30 14.22
CA ASP A 147 9.18 9.42 15.12
C ASP A 147 10.50 8.94 14.50
N GLU A 148 10.69 9.15 13.20
CA GLU A 148 11.89 8.75 12.44
C GLU A 148 12.92 9.89 12.28
N GLY A 149 12.78 10.99 13.05
CA GLY A 149 13.79 12.05 13.11
C GLY A 149 13.46 13.31 12.30
N SER A 150 12.19 13.66 12.11
CA SER A 150 11.81 14.88 11.37
C SER A 150 12.14 16.19 12.09
N GLY A 151 12.54 16.13 13.36
CA GLY A 151 12.86 17.31 14.19
C GLY A 151 11.65 18.16 14.56
N ARG A 152 10.43 17.81 14.14
CA ARG A 152 9.20 18.51 14.52
C ARG A 152 8.85 18.21 15.98
N LYS A 153 8.72 19.25 16.79
CA LYS A 153 8.21 19.13 18.15
C LYS A 153 6.68 19.04 18.08
N ARG A 154 6.13 17.90 18.52
CA ARG A 154 4.67 17.71 18.68
C ARG A 154 4.07 18.54 19.81
N GLU A 155 4.94 19.06 20.68
CA GLU A 155 4.55 19.80 21.85
C GLU A 155 4.12 21.22 21.49
N LEU A 156 3.07 21.66 22.16
CA LEU A 156 2.60 23.03 22.07
C LEU A 156 3.62 23.94 22.75
N VAL A 157 3.98 25.04 22.09
CA VAL A 157 4.83 26.08 22.66
C VAL A 157 4.06 26.93 23.67
N ASP A 158 4.78 27.44 24.69
CA ASP A 158 4.25 28.38 25.66
C ASP A 158 4.24 29.84 25.12
N PRO A 159 3.53 30.79 25.78
CA PRO A 159 3.46 32.17 25.32
C PRO A 159 4.80 32.92 25.28
N GLY A 160 5.77 32.55 26.13
CA GLY A 160 7.10 33.16 26.14
C GLY A 160 7.89 32.73 24.91
N ARG A 161 7.94 31.42 24.65
CA ARG A 161 8.57 30.87 23.46
C ARG A 161 7.92 31.35 22.17
N TRP A 162 6.60 31.52 22.16
CA TRP A 162 5.89 32.10 21.02
C TRP A 162 6.36 33.53 20.70
N ARG A 163 6.46 34.38 21.72
CA ARG A 163 6.93 35.77 21.56
C ARG A 163 8.35 35.84 20.99
N GLU A 164 9.25 34.98 21.46
CA GLU A 164 10.61 34.88 20.92
C GLU A 164 10.60 34.52 19.42
N LEU A 165 9.76 33.56 19.03
CA LEU A 165 9.71 33.06 17.65
C LEU A 165 9.03 34.04 16.68
N VAL A 166 8.01 34.78 17.12
CA VAL A 166 7.27 35.73 16.28
C VAL A 166 7.90 37.13 16.26
N GLY A 167 8.61 37.53 17.34
CA GLY A 167 9.26 38.84 17.44
C GLY A 167 10.47 39.03 16.50
N ALA A 168 11.08 37.93 16.01
CA ALA A 168 12.18 37.96 15.05
C ALA A 168 11.65 38.03 13.60
N ALA A 169 11.07 39.15 13.18
CA ALA A 169 10.39 39.27 11.89
C ALA A 169 11.35 39.42 10.69
N ASP A 170 11.76 38.31 10.09
CA ASP A 170 12.38 38.19 8.75
C ASP A 170 11.70 37.02 8.01
N PRO A 171 11.50 37.02 6.68
CA PRO A 171 11.19 35.85 5.86
C PRO A 171 11.83 34.52 6.30
N GLU A 172 13.09 34.51 6.76
CA GLU A 172 13.75 33.32 7.32
C GLU A 172 13.05 32.77 8.58
N ALA A 173 12.48 33.66 9.41
CA ALA A 173 11.74 33.31 10.61
C ALA A 173 10.40 32.61 10.31
N ARG A 174 9.74 32.91 9.19
CA ARG A 174 8.51 32.19 8.77
C ARG A 174 8.82 30.71 8.50
N SER A 175 9.93 30.44 7.85
CA SER A 175 10.42 29.07 7.57
C SER A 175 10.81 28.35 8.87
N ALA A 176 11.42 29.09 9.82
CA ALA A 176 11.74 28.57 11.15
C ALA A 176 10.48 28.25 11.98
N LEU A 177 9.47 29.12 11.97
CA LEU A 177 8.17 28.91 12.62
C LEU A 177 7.48 27.63 12.13
N LEU A 178 7.43 27.42 10.81
CA LEU A 178 6.86 26.20 10.21
C LEU A 178 7.59 24.90 10.60
N ARG A 179 8.85 24.99 11.04
CA ARG A 179 9.63 23.84 11.56
C ARG A 179 9.51 23.67 13.07
N ALA A 180 9.41 24.78 13.80
CA ALA A 180 9.51 24.81 15.25
C ALA A 180 8.17 24.68 15.97
N VAL A 181 7.06 25.03 15.31
CA VAL A 181 5.74 25.11 15.94
C VAL A 181 4.80 24.08 15.32
N ALA A 182 4.24 23.22 16.19
CA ALA A 182 3.20 22.27 15.82
C ALA A 182 1.95 22.95 15.22
N TYR A 183 1.25 22.24 14.35
CA TYR A 183 -0.02 22.62 13.70
C TYR A 183 0.05 23.81 12.74
N LEU A 184 1.22 24.43 12.56
CA LEU A 184 1.41 25.43 11.51
C LEU A 184 1.66 24.79 10.15
N SER A 185 1.13 25.43 9.11
CA SER A 185 1.28 25.05 7.73
C SER A 185 1.43 26.29 6.86
N GLY A 186 1.91 26.11 5.62
CA GLY A 186 1.97 27.21 4.65
C GLY A 186 0.61 27.85 4.39
N LEU A 187 -0.47 27.08 4.58
CA LEU A 187 -1.85 27.54 4.38
C LEU A 187 -2.34 28.43 5.53
N ASN A 188 -2.08 28.04 6.79
CA ASN A 188 -2.68 28.70 7.96
C ASN A 188 -1.80 29.75 8.63
N ILE A 189 -0.50 29.78 8.33
CA ILE A 189 0.45 30.69 8.99
C ILE A 189 0.12 32.17 8.74
N GLY A 190 -0.45 32.52 7.57
CA GLY A 190 -0.86 33.88 7.26
C GLY A 190 -1.98 34.37 8.19
N HIS A 191 -2.98 33.52 8.44
CA HIS A 191 -4.05 33.80 9.39
C HIS A 191 -3.54 33.95 10.82
N VAL A 192 -2.62 33.07 11.24
CA VAL A 192 -2.04 33.12 12.58
C VAL A 192 -1.25 34.41 12.80
N LEU A 193 -0.33 34.71 11.88
CA LEU A 193 0.56 35.87 11.93
C LEU A 193 -0.07 37.17 11.42
N ASN A 194 -1.38 37.17 11.15
CA ASN A 194 -2.06 38.37 10.67
C ASN A 194 -1.95 39.52 11.69
N ARG A 195 -2.22 40.75 11.22
CA ARG A 195 -2.12 42.00 11.99
C ARG A 195 -2.63 41.82 13.42
N GLY A 196 -1.81 42.21 14.39
CA GLY A 196 -2.11 42.07 15.82
C GLY A 196 -0.86 41.89 16.68
N SER A 197 -1.08 41.81 17.97
CA SER A 197 -0.03 41.54 18.97
C SER A 197 0.46 40.08 18.93
N PRO A 198 1.68 39.78 19.40
CA PRO A 198 2.13 38.41 19.63
C PRO A 198 1.14 37.57 20.46
N GLU A 199 0.44 38.18 21.41
CA GLU A 199 -0.58 37.54 22.26
C GLU A 199 -1.84 37.17 21.48
N GLU A 200 -2.26 38.00 20.53
CA GLU A 200 -3.39 37.69 19.63
C GLU A 200 -3.03 36.57 18.66
N SER A 201 -1.84 36.61 18.05
CA SER A 201 -1.37 35.54 17.17
C SER A 201 -1.22 34.21 17.93
N PHE A 202 -0.75 34.24 19.18
CA PHE A 202 -0.68 33.08 20.05
C PHE A 202 -2.07 32.49 20.31
N ARG A 203 -3.07 33.31 20.65
CA ARG A 203 -4.45 32.85 20.88
C ARG A 203 -5.06 32.21 19.64
N ARG A 204 -4.86 32.81 18.45
CA ARG A 204 -5.31 32.22 17.17
C ARG A 204 -4.66 30.87 16.91
N TRP A 205 -3.33 30.79 17.02
CA TRP A 205 -2.62 29.52 16.88
C TRP A 205 -3.09 28.48 17.90
N ARG A 206 -3.25 28.86 19.17
CA ARG A 206 -3.64 27.93 20.24
C ARG A 206 -5.02 27.33 19.98
N THR A 207 -5.99 28.15 19.60
CA THR A 207 -7.34 27.71 19.21
C THR A 207 -7.27 26.70 18.08
N MET A 208 -6.47 26.96 17.05
CA MET A 208 -6.25 26.03 15.94
C MET A 208 -5.52 24.76 16.36
N ALA A 209 -4.51 24.86 17.22
CA ALA A 209 -3.70 23.73 17.66
C ALA A 209 -4.49 22.78 18.55
N GLU A 210 -5.39 23.31 19.38
CA GLU A 210 -6.31 22.53 20.21
C GLU A 210 -7.52 22.03 19.42
N GLY A 211 -7.92 22.73 18.36
CA GLY A 211 -9.06 22.36 17.53
C GLY A 211 -10.39 22.51 18.26
N THR A 212 -10.48 23.47 19.17
CA THR A 212 -11.66 23.71 20.02
C THR A 212 -12.88 24.20 19.25
N GLU A 213 -12.69 24.68 18.02
CA GLU A 213 -13.77 25.16 17.16
C GLU A 213 -13.54 24.74 15.71
N VAL A 214 -14.54 24.09 15.11
CA VAL A 214 -14.54 23.69 13.70
C VAL A 214 -15.74 24.32 13.02
N ARG A 215 -15.46 25.13 11.99
CA ARG A 215 -16.42 25.78 11.09
C ARG A 215 -16.02 25.44 9.65
N PRO A 216 -16.43 24.30 9.09
CA PRO A 216 -15.98 23.87 7.77
C PRO A 216 -16.19 24.96 6.71
N HIS A 217 -15.16 25.26 5.91
CA HIS A 217 -15.21 26.23 4.81
C HIS A 217 -14.51 25.69 3.57
N LEU A 218 -14.98 26.07 2.39
CA LEU A 218 -14.28 25.89 1.13
C LEU A 218 -13.46 27.15 0.88
N LEU A 219 -12.15 27.06 1.05
CA LEU A 219 -11.23 28.16 0.79
C LEU A 219 -10.83 28.19 -0.69
N HIS A 220 -10.51 29.38 -1.20
CA HIS A 220 -10.03 29.61 -2.57
C HIS A 220 -8.61 30.18 -2.60
N PRO A 221 -7.59 29.46 -2.08
CA PRO A 221 -6.20 29.89 -2.22
C PRO A 221 -5.72 29.78 -3.69
N PRO A 222 -4.58 30.41 -4.05
CA PRO A 222 -4.01 30.29 -5.41
C PRO A 222 -3.72 28.86 -5.87
N SER A 223 -3.60 27.90 -4.94
CA SER A 223 -3.43 26.48 -5.24
C SER A 223 -4.70 25.75 -5.68
N GLY A 224 -5.85 26.44 -5.70
CA GLY A 224 -7.16 25.89 -6.01
C GLY A 224 -8.02 25.60 -4.78
N PRO A 225 -9.30 25.23 -4.98
CA PRO A 225 -10.27 25.04 -3.90
C PRO A 225 -9.83 24.05 -2.83
N GLN A 226 -10.03 24.39 -1.56
CA GLN A 226 -9.53 23.62 -0.42
C GLN A 226 -10.54 23.62 0.74
N PRO A 227 -11.18 22.47 1.07
CA PRO A 227 -11.96 22.32 2.28
C PRO A 227 -11.03 22.45 3.49
N TYR A 228 -11.39 23.30 4.45
CA TYR A 228 -10.58 23.58 5.63
C TYR A 228 -11.44 23.73 6.88
N PRO A 229 -10.91 23.42 8.09
CA PRO A 229 -11.75 23.34 9.29
C PRO A 229 -12.29 24.69 9.81
N TRP A 230 -11.80 25.82 9.30
CA TRP A 230 -12.25 27.18 9.67
C TRP A 230 -11.92 28.16 8.53
N PRO A 231 -12.56 29.34 8.48
CA PRO A 231 -12.13 30.40 7.57
C PRO A 231 -10.71 30.87 7.94
N LEU A 232 -9.91 31.19 6.92
CA LEU A 232 -8.59 31.77 7.10
C LEU A 232 -8.63 33.23 6.68
N GLU A 233 -8.23 34.11 7.61
CA GLU A 233 -8.17 35.54 7.31
C GLU A 233 -7.19 35.82 6.15
N GLY A 234 -7.63 36.64 5.20
CA GLY A 234 -6.87 36.90 3.97
C GLY A 234 -7.01 35.83 2.89
N VAL A 235 -7.85 34.81 3.09
CA VAL A 235 -8.20 33.82 2.07
C VAL A 235 -9.71 33.83 1.87
N GLU A 236 -10.15 34.09 0.64
CA GLU A 236 -11.57 33.99 0.30
C GLU A 236 -12.09 32.56 0.52
N GLY A 237 -13.34 32.45 0.95
CA GLY A 237 -13.97 31.15 1.13
C GLY A 237 -15.41 31.26 1.57
N GLU A 238 -16.12 30.15 1.43
CA GLU A 238 -17.54 30.03 1.75
C GLU A 238 -17.79 28.91 2.76
N PRO A 239 -18.84 29.01 3.61
CA PRO A 239 -19.16 27.96 4.57
C PRO A 239 -19.53 26.64 3.88
N LEU A 240 -19.10 25.52 4.48
CA LEU A 240 -19.47 24.17 4.09
C LEU A 240 -20.35 23.53 5.16
N ALA A 241 -21.26 22.65 4.73
CA ALA A 241 -22.02 21.81 5.65
C ALA A 241 -21.11 20.85 6.43
N SER A 242 -20.06 20.32 5.79
CA SER A 242 -19.05 19.49 6.43
C SER A 242 -17.79 19.35 5.55
N LEU A 243 -16.67 18.88 6.12
CA LEU A 243 -15.43 18.71 5.36
C LEU A 243 -15.55 17.56 4.36
N LEU A 244 -16.14 16.43 4.76
CA LEU A 244 -16.34 15.29 3.87
C LEU A 244 -17.25 15.62 2.70
N GLU A 245 -18.28 16.45 2.93
CA GLU A 245 -19.16 16.93 1.86
C GLU A 245 -18.41 17.84 0.87
N GLY A 246 -17.62 18.79 1.36
CA GLY A 246 -16.78 19.63 0.50
C GLY A 246 -15.79 18.80 -0.33
N MET A 247 -15.18 17.77 0.27
CA MET A 247 -14.29 16.85 -0.45
C MET A 247 -15.03 16.03 -1.51
N ARG A 248 -16.28 15.63 -1.26
CA ARG A 248 -17.13 14.93 -2.22
C ARG A 248 -17.44 15.81 -3.41
N VAL A 249 -17.91 17.03 -3.18
CA VAL A 249 -18.21 18.01 -4.24
C VAL A 249 -16.98 18.28 -5.11
N LEU A 250 -15.81 18.47 -4.50
CA LEU A 250 -14.58 18.65 -5.27
C LEU A 250 -14.18 17.41 -6.06
N ARG A 251 -14.47 16.20 -5.57
CA ARG A 251 -14.20 14.97 -6.32
C ARG A 251 -15.14 14.79 -7.51
N GLU A 252 -16.39 15.25 -7.39
CA GLU A 252 -17.38 15.21 -8.47
C GLU A 252 -17.15 16.31 -9.51
N ALA A 253 -16.63 17.47 -9.08
CA ALA A 253 -16.27 18.58 -9.95
C ALA A 253 -14.91 18.40 -10.64
N ASP A 254 -14.04 17.52 -10.12
CA ASP A 254 -12.82 17.08 -10.80
C ASP A 254 -13.26 16.18 -11.97
N PRO A 255 -13.22 16.66 -13.25
CA PRO A 255 -13.59 15.81 -14.36
C PRO A 255 -12.74 14.55 -14.28
N ALA A 256 -13.35 13.37 -14.44
CA ALA A 256 -12.59 12.14 -14.60
C ALA A 256 -11.56 12.40 -15.70
N ASP A 257 -10.28 12.57 -15.32
CA ASP A 257 -9.23 12.89 -16.27
C ASP A 257 -9.12 11.66 -17.17
N PRO A 258 -9.61 11.74 -18.43
CA PRO A 258 -9.61 10.58 -19.31
C PRO A 258 -8.18 10.11 -19.55
N GLU A 259 -7.20 11.00 -19.42
CA GLU A 259 -5.77 10.73 -19.51
C GLU A 259 -5.25 9.99 -18.27
N ALA A 260 -5.74 10.32 -17.07
CA ALA A 260 -5.43 9.59 -15.84
C ALA A 260 -6.09 8.21 -15.82
N GLU A 261 -7.32 8.08 -16.31
CA GLU A 261 -8.04 6.81 -16.42
C GLU A 261 -7.39 5.91 -17.50
N ARG A 262 -7.08 6.46 -18.68
CA ARG A 262 -6.28 5.78 -19.72
C ARG A 262 -4.90 5.41 -19.20
N GLY A 263 -4.24 6.30 -18.46
CA GLY A 263 -2.95 6.04 -17.82
C GLY A 263 -3.02 4.92 -16.78
N GLN A 264 -4.12 4.84 -16.03
CA GLN A 264 -4.37 3.77 -15.06
C GLN A 264 -4.63 2.43 -15.75
N VAL A 265 -5.45 2.41 -16.81
CA VAL A 265 -5.69 1.23 -17.64
C VAL A 265 -4.39 0.76 -18.30
N ALA A 266 -3.63 1.68 -18.91
CA ALA A 266 -2.34 1.38 -19.51
C ALA A 266 -1.33 0.82 -18.51
N ARG A 267 -1.29 1.37 -17.28
CA ARG A 267 -0.43 0.83 -16.19
C ARG A 267 -0.87 -0.56 -15.74
N ARG A 268 -2.17 -0.84 -15.67
CA ARG A 268 -2.72 -2.18 -15.35
C ARG A 268 -2.35 -3.19 -16.43
N LEU A 269 -2.60 -2.86 -17.69
CA LEU A 269 -2.22 -3.69 -18.84
C LEU A 269 -0.70 -3.94 -18.86
N ALA A 270 0.13 -2.93 -18.63
CA ALA A 270 1.59 -3.09 -18.57
C ALA A 270 2.05 -3.91 -17.35
N ALA A 271 1.35 -3.85 -16.21
CA ALA A 271 1.65 -4.68 -15.06
C ALA A 271 1.32 -6.15 -15.33
N GLU A 272 0.16 -6.44 -15.94
CA GLU A 272 -0.25 -7.79 -16.29
C GLU A 272 0.62 -8.38 -17.41
N ALA A 273 0.98 -7.60 -18.43
CA ALA A 273 1.95 -8.00 -19.45
C ALA A 273 3.29 -8.41 -18.84
N ARG A 274 3.83 -7.62 -17.90
CA ARG A 274 5.08 -7.96 -17.18
C ARG A 274 4.93 -9.23 -16.33
N ARG A 275 3.77 -9.47 -15.74
CA ARG A 275 3.48 -10.69 -14.98
C ARG A 275 3.44 -11.91 -15.90
N LEU A 276 2.77 -11.81 -17.05
CA LEU A 276 2.70 -12.87 -18.07
C LEU A 276 4.08 -13.16 -18.65
N LEU A 277 4.89 -12.16 -18.99
CA LEU A 277 6.27 -12.35 -19.45
C LEU A 277 7.11 -13.14 -18.44
N ARG A 278 7.05 -12.79 -17.14
CA ARG A 278 7.73 -13.55 -16.08
C ARG A 278 7.19 -14.98 -15.98
N LYS A 279 5.87 -15.18 -16.08
CA LYS A 279 5.23 -16.50 -16.06
C LYS A 279 5.70 -17.36 -17.24
N ILE A 280 5.70 -16.82 -18.46
CA ILE A 280 6.18 -17.49 -19.67
C ILE A 280 7.65 -17.88 -19.51
N ALA A 281 8.51 -16.96 -19.07
CA ALA A 281 9.92 -17.24 -18.83
C ALA A 281 10.12 -18.38 -17.81
N ASN A 282 9.34 -18.41 -16.74
CA ASN A 282 9.39 -19.48 -15.75
C ASN A 282 8.94 -20.83 -16.34
N LEU A 283 7.84 -20.85 -17.11
CA LEU A 283 7.32 -22.07 -17.74
C LEU A 283 8.29 -22.60 -18.81
N ARG A 284 8.93 -21.74 -19.59
CA ARG A 284 9.96 -22.12 -20.57
C ARG A 284 11.17 -22.78 -19.89
N ARG A 285 11.66 -22.21 -18.76
CA ARG A 285 12.73 -22.84 -17.96
C ARG A 285 12.32 -24.20 -17.37
N GLN A 286 11.05 -24.37 -17.03
CA GLN A 286 10.54 -25.68 -16.58
C GLN A 286 10.46 -26.68 -17.73
N LEU A 287 10.06 -26.24 -18.92
CA LEU A 287 9.99 -27.08 -20.13
C LEU A 287 11.38 -27.53 -20.58
N GLU A 288 12.38 -26.65 -20.53
CA GLU A 288 13.78 -27.00 -20.82
C GLU A 288 14.27 -28.11 -19.89
N LYS A 289 14.02 -27.99 -18.58
CA LYS A 289 14.32 -29.06 -17.61
C LYS A 289 13.53 -30.34 -17.87
N ALA A 290 12.31 -30.23 -18.38
CA ALA A 290 11.50 -31.39 -18.75
C ALA A 290 12.08 -32.18 -19.93
N GLY A 291 12.87 -31.53 -20.80
CA GLY A 291 13.60 -32.19 -21.89
C GLY A 291 14.62 -33.24 -21.43
N GLN A 292 15.06 -33.19 -20.17
CA GLN A 292 15.98 -34.17 -19.58
C GLN A 292 15.30 -35.49 -19.18
N ALA A 293 13.98 -35.62 -19.38
CA ALA A 293 13.24 -36.80 -18.92
C ALA A 293 13.74 -38.11 -19.53
N GLN A 294 14.03 -38.10 -20.83
CA GLN A 294 14.50 -39.27 -21.57
C GLN A 294 15.87 -39.73 -21.06
N GLN A 295 16.83 -38.80 -20.96
CA GLN A 295 18.16 -39.09 -20.42
C GLN A 295 18.06 -39.66 -18.99
N LEU A 296 17.23 -39.07 -18.13
CA LEU A 296 17.05 -39.56 -16.77
C LEU A 296 16.44 -40.97 -16.71
N ARG A 297 15.61 -41.31 -17.70
CA ARG A 297 15.00 -42.65 -17.83
C ARG A 297 16.03 -43.68 -18.30
N GLU A 298 16.89 -43.32 -19.24
CA GLU A 298 18.00 -44.15 -19.72
C GLU A 298 19.01 -44.40 -18.60
N GLU A 299 19.40 -43.37 -17.86
CA GLU A 299 20.29 -43.51 -16.70
C GLU A 299 19.66 -44.40 -15.61
N ALA A 300 18.36 -44.24 -15.34
CA ALA A 300 17.65 -45.09 -14.40
C ALA A 300 17.62 -46.57 -14.84
N ALA A 301 17.45 -46.82 -16.14
CA ALA A 301 17.50 -48.16 -16.70
C ALA A 301 18.89 -48.77 -16.60
N LEU A 302 19.95 -47.97 -16.85
CA LEU A 302 21.34 -48.40 -16.73
C LEU A 302 21.71 -48.76 -15.28
N VAL A 303 21.29 -47.96 -14.30
CA VAL A 303 21.47 -48.29 -12.87
C VAL A 303 20.76 -49.59 -12.52
N LEU A 304 19.55 -49.80 -13.05
CA LEU A 304 18.75 -50.98 -12.77
C LEU A 304 19.32 -52.27 -13.42
N SER A 305 19.89 -52.18 -14.62
CA SER A 305 20.53 -53.32 -15.29
C SER A 305 21.88 -53.70 -14.68
N SER A 306 22.57 -52.72 -14.07
CA SER A 306 23.93 -52.87 -13.55
C SER A 306 24.01 -52.94 -12.03
N LEU A 307 22.91 -53.27 -11.33
CA LEU A 307 22.84 -53.29 -9.86
C LEU A 307 23.94 -54.12 -9.19
N HIS A 308 24.41 -55.18 -9.84
CA HIS A 308 25.45 -56.08 -9.33
C HIS A 308 26.86 -55.46 -9.35
N LEU A 309 27.06 -54.37 -10.11
CA LEU A 309 28.33 -53.65 -10.25
C LEU A 309 28.40 -52.41 -9.35
N ILE A 310 27.30 -52.06 -8.66
CA ILE A 310 27.19 -50.83 -7.87
C ILE A 310 27.36 -51.17 -6.39
N GLU A 311 28.43 -50.65 -5.78
CA GLU A 311 28.67 -50.79 -4.35
C GLU A 311 27.64 -50.01 -3.52
N ARG A 312 27.29 -50.55 -2.35
CA ARG A 312 26.38 -49.86 -1.42
C ARG A 312 27.06 -48.62 -0.85
N GLY A 313 26.36 -47.49 -0.88
CA GLY A 313 26.89 -46.23 -0.38
C GLY A 313 27.80 -45.49 -1.35
N ALA A 314 27.93 -45.95 -2.60
CA ALA A 314 28.66 -45.23 -3.63
C ALA A 314 27.95 -43.90 -3.97
N GLY A 315 28.72 -42.81 -4.03
CA GLY A 315 28.23 -41.50 -4.50
C GLY A 315 28.35 -41.30 -6.01
N GLN A 316 29.07 -42.20 -6.70
CA GLN A 316 29.29 -42.16 -8.15
C GLN A 316 29.64 -43.57 -8.64
N VAL A 317 29.28 -43.90 -9.88
CA VAL A 317 29.66 -45.16 -10.54
C VAL A 317 29.89 -44.94 -12.03
N THR A 318 30.90 -45.60 -12.60
CA THR A 318 31.11 -45.66 -14.05
C THR A 318 30.60 -47.00 -14.58
N LEU A 319 29.67 -46.96 -15.52
CA LEU A 319 29.01 -48.13 -16.10
C LEU A 319 29.06 -48.03 -17.63
N ALA A 320 29.33 -49.15 -18.30
CA ALA A 320 29.13 -49.23 -19.75
C ALA A 320 27.63 -49.19 -20.06
N ASP A 321 27.21 -48.30 -20.95
CA ASP A 321 25.83 -48.23 -21.43
C ASP A 321 25.51 -49.38 -22.42
N PHE A 322 24.28 -49.38 -22.96
CA PHE A 322 23.80 -50.44 -23.85
C PHE A 322 24.55 -50.53 -25.19
N ASP A 323 25.31 -49.48 -25.55
CA ASP A 323 26.16 -49.43 -26.74
C ASP A 323 27.64 -49.70 -26.41
N GLY A 324 27.94 -50.00 -25.14
CA GLY A 324 29.30 -50.27 -24.65
C GLY A 324 30.12 -49.01 -24.34
N VAL A 325 29.51 -47.83 -24.33
CA VAL A 325 30.17 -46.56 -23.99
C VAL A 325 30.15 -46.35 -22.48
N GLU A 326 31.31 -46.09 -21.88
CA GLU A 326 31.38 -45.80 -20.45
C GLU A 326 30.69 -44.46 -20.11
N ARG A 327 29.75 -44.50 -19.16
CA ARG A 327 29.08 -43.33 -18.58
C ARG A 327 29.26 -43.30 -17.08
N THR A 328 29.55 -42.11 -16.57
CA THR A 328 29.66 -41.88 -15.14
C THR A 328 28.38 -41.28 -14.58
N LEU A 329 27.76 -41.97 -13.62
CA LEU A 329 26.49 -41.59 -12.99
C LEU A 329 26.71 -41.19 -11.53
N VAL A 330 26.07 -40.11 -11.09
CA VAL A 330 26.05 -39.67 -9.70
C VAL A 330 24.91 -40.36 -8.96
N LEU A 331 25.23 -40.99 -7.83
CA LEU A 331 24.29 -41.74 -7.01
C LEU A 331 24.06 -41.04 -5.66
N ASP A 332 22.94 -41.38 -5.03
CA ASP A 332 22.67 -40.96 -3.64
C ASP A 332 23.19 -42.06 -2.70
N PRO A 333 24.25 -41.80 -1.91
CA PRO A 333 24.85 -42.80 -1.04
C PRO A 333 23.93 -43.24 0.11
N LEU A 334 22.87 -42.48 0.41
CA LEU A 334 21.88 -42.83 1.42
C LEU A 334 20.80 -43.80 0.91
N LEU A 335 20.68 -43.97 -0.40
CA LEU A 335 19.69 -44.84 -1.03
C LEU A 335 20.32 -46.15 -1.51
N ARG A 336 19.55 -47.24 -1.48
CA ARG A 336 19.96 -48.45 -2.20
C ARG A 336 19.95 -48.18 -3.71
N PRO A 337 20.85 -48.78 -4.52
CA PRO A 337 20.90 -48.54 -5.97
C PRO A 337 19.54 -48.73 -6.67
N GLN A 338 18.76 -49.73 -6.26
CA GLN A 338 17.39 -49.95 -6.77
C GLN A 338 16.41 -48.84 -6.36
N GLU A 339 16.51 -48.33 -5.14
CA GLU A 339 15.67 -47.21 -4.65
C GLU A 339 16.02 -45.90 -5.37
N HIS A 340 17.31 -45.70 -5.65
CA HIS A 340 17.81 -44.59 -6.45
C HIS A 340 17.24 -44.64 -7.88
N ALA A 341 17.36 -45.78 -8.58
CA ALA A 341 16.78 -45.97 -9.92
C ALA A 341 15.26 -45.72 -9.94
N ASN A 342 14.52 -46.25 -8.96
CA ASN A 342 13.08 -46.00 -8.82
C ASN A 342 12.77 -44.50 -8.60
N ALA A 343 13.59 -43.79 -7.83
CA ALA A 343 13.45 -42.35 -7.65
C ALA A 343 13.70 -41.57 -8.96
N MET A 344 14.69 -41.98 -9.75
CA MET A 344 14.97 -41.44 -11.08
C MET A 344 13.78 -41.68 -12.04
N PHE A 345 13.24 -42.90 -12.12
CA PHE A 345 12.03 -43.19 -12.92
C PHE A 345 10.84 -42.33 -12.52
N ARG A 346 10.57 -42.20 -11.21
CA ARG A 346 9.49 -41.32 -10.72
C ARG A 346 9.71 -39.86 -11.10
N ARG A 347 10.97 -39.40 -11.11
CA ARG A 347 11.33 -38.05 -11.52
C ARG A 347 11.19 -37.88 -13.04
N ALA A 348 11.62 -38.84 -13.84
CA ALA A 348 11.44 -38.86 -15.29
C ALA A 348 9.96 -38.78 -15.67
N ALA A 349 9.10 -39.62 -15.06
CA ALA A 349 7.65 -39.59 -15.29
C ALA A 349 6.97 -38.26 -14.87
N ARG A 350 7.53 -37.50 -13.92
CA ARG A 350 7.07 -36.14 -13.62
C ARG A 350 7.50 -35.14 -14.69
N LEU A 351 8.73 -35.26 -15.18
CA LEU A 351 9.26 -34.42 -16.25
C LEU A 351 8.54 -34.69 -17.58
N GLU A 352 8.25 -35.94 -17.93
CA GLU A 352 7.45 -36.30 -19.12
C GLU A 352 6.07 -35.62 -19.09
N ARG A 353 5.33 -35.74 -17.99
CA ARG A 353 4.04 -35.05 -17.82
C ARG A 353 4.16 -33.54 -17.95
N ALA A 354 5.21 -32.96 -17.35
CA ALA A 354 5.47 -31.54 -17.49
C ALA A 354 5.77 -31.15 -18.95
N ALA A 355 6.52 -31.97 -19.70
CA ALA A 355 6.81 -31.74 -21.11
C ALA A 355 5.54 -31.74 -21.98
N THR A 356 4.54 -32.56 -21.63
CA THR A 356 3.25 -32.59 -22.34
C THR A 356 2.36 -31.39 -22.00
N GLU A 357 2.26 -31.00 -20.73
CA GLU A 357 1.31 -29.96 -20.28
C GLU A 357 1.82 -28.52 -20.47
N LEU A 358 3.12 -28.29 -20.24
CA LEU A 358 3.71 -26.95 -20.24
C LEU A 358 3.57 -26.19 -21.57
N PRO A 359 3.72 -26.82 -22.76
CA PRO A 359 3.53 -26.13 -24.04
C PRO A 359 2.14 -25.52 -24.19
N GLY A 360 1.08 -26.21 -23.74
CA GLY A 360 -0.28 -25.69 -23.77
C GLY A 360 -0.45 -24.48 -22.85
N ARG A 361 0.14 -24.52 -21.64
CA ARG A 361 0.11 -23.39 -20.69
C ARG A 361 0.92 -22.19 -21.18
N ILE A 362 2.02 -22.43 -21.90
CA ILE A 362 2.83 -21.38 -22.52
C ILE A 362 2.02 -20.70 -23.62
N ARG A 363 1.43 -21.46 -24.56
CA ARG A 363 0.59 -20.92 -25.64
C ARG A 363 -0.58 -20.10 -25.10
N ALA A 364 -1.27 -20.59 -24.07
CA ALA A 364 -2.38 -19.83 -23.45
C ALA A 364 -1.90 -18.50 -22.85
N ALA A 365 -0.75 -18.49 -22.18
CA ALA A 365 -0.18 -17.27 -21.62
C ALA A 365 0.33 -16.29 -22.70
N GLU A 366 0.87 -16.81 -23.81
CA GLU A 366 1.30 -16.02 -24.97
C GLU A 366 0.10 -15.40 -25.70
N ALA A 367 -1.01 -16.12 -25.84
CA ALA A 367 -2.24 -15.60 -26.43
C ALA A 367 -2.79 -14.41 -25.63
N THR A 368 -2.92 -14.54 -24.31
CA THR A 368 -3.35 -13.43 -23.45
C THR A 368 -2.37 -12.25 -23.49
N LEU A 369 -1.07 -12.51 -23.59
CA LEU A 369 -0.08 -11.45 -23.72
C LEU A 369 -0.22 -10.70 -25.07
N SER A 370 -0.50 -11.43 -26.15
CA SER A 370 -0.76 -10.84 -27.46
C SER A 370 -2.00 -9.94 -27.42
N GLU A 371 -3.11 -10.41 -26.83
CA GLU A 371 -4.34 -9.61 -26.65
C GLU A 371 -4.05 -8.30 -25.89
N ILE A 372 -3.31 -8.38 -24.78
CA ILE A 372 -2.92 -7.20 -24.01
C ILE A 372 -2.05 -6.26 -24.85
N THR A 373 -1.14 -6.78 -25.65
CA THR A 373 -0.25 -5.97 -26.50
C THR A 373 -1.03 -5.25 -27.60
N THR A 374 -2.02 -5.92 -28.20
CA THR A 374 -2.94 -5.30 -29.18
C THR A 374 -3.79 -4.20 -28.55
N LEU A 375 -4.22 -4.37 -27.29
CA LEU A 375 -4.96 -3.32 -26.55
C LEU A 375 -4.09 -2.13 -26.14
N GLN A 376 -2.76 -2.23 -26.24
CA GLN A 376 -1.81 -1.17 -25.91
C GLN A 376 -1.25 -0.43 -27.14
N ALA A 377 -1.43 -0.98 -28.34
CA ALA A 377 -1.05 -0.37 -29.61
C ALA A 377 -2.18 0.54 -30.12
#